data_AF-A0A4R2NQ62-F1
#
_entry.id   AF-A0A4R2NQ62-F1
#
_cell.length_a   1.000
_cell.length_b   1.000
_cell.length_c   1.000
_cell.angle_alpha   90.00
_cell.angle_beta   90.00
_cell.angle_gamma   90.00
#
_symmetry.space_group_name_H-M   'P 1'
#
loop_
_entity.id
_entity.type
_entity.pdbx_description
1 polymer ?
#
loop_
_entity_poly.entity_id
_entity_poly.type
_entity_poly.pdbx_seq_one_letter_code
_entity_poly.pdbx_strand_id
1 'polypeptide(L)'
;MKASNFIFFCFVLLIGCQSNLKVISAKRKIMYSNVTMEKPHVKFIVTMEANETISIDSAQIIDNNTCYKINPVSTISEKTALQKRYTVELLFKGNEDTVINCNSTKNGKLSLFYSTSNAQKVIEISSFMNLSEGDK
;
A
#
# COMPACT_ATOMS: atom_id res chain seq x y z
N MET A 1 1.52 -6.74 -59.25
CA MET A 1 2.40 -7.34 -58.23
C MET A 1 2.09 -6.69 -56.88
N LYS A 2 1.67 -7.51 -55.90
CA LYS A 2 1.71 -7.36 -54.44
C LYS A 2 1.62 -5.93 -53.86
N ALA A 3 0.40 -5.48 -53.58
CA ALA A 3 0.17 -4.58 -52.45
C ALA A 3 -0.09 -5.45 -51.22
N SER A 4 0.79 -5.30 -50.23
CA SER A 4 0.90 -6.09 -49.01
C SER A 4 -0.31 -5.87 -48.11
N ASN A 5 -1.14 -6.90 -47.95
CA ASN A 5 -1.95 -7.10 -46.75
C ASN A 5 -0.99 -7.38 -45.60
N PHE A 6 -0.83 -6.48 -44.64
CA PHE A 6 -0.48 -6.85 -43.27
C PHE A 6 -0.50 -5.61 -42.35
N ILE A 7 -0.98 -5.81 -41.12
CA ILE A 7 -0.83 -4.91 -39.95
C ILE A 7 -1.89 -3.81 -39.84
N PHE A 8 -3.13 -4.21 -39.53
CA PHE A 8 -4.00 -3.39 -38.68
C PHE A 8 -4.82 -4.26 -37.73
N PHE A 9 -4.15 -5.21 -37.08
CA PHE A 9 -4.76 -6.15 -36.12
C PHE A 9 -4.00 -6.15 -34.78
N CYS A 10 -3.65 -4.97 -34.27
CA CYS A 10 -3.06 -4.81 -32.92
C CYS A 10 -3.64 -3.61 -32.15
N PHE A 11 -4.88 -3.18 -32.45
CA PHE A 11 -5.60 -2.19 -31.62
C PHE A 11 -6.59 -2.82 -30.63
N VAL A 12 -6.63 -4.15 -30.56
CA VAL A 12 -7.38 -4.89 -29.54
C VAL A 12 -6.37 -5.36 -28.49
N LEU A 13 -6.67 -5.14 -27.21
CA LEU A 13 -5.96 -5.62 -26.00
C LEU A 13 -5.19 -4.57 -25.17
N LEU A 14 -5.64 -3.31 -25.14
CA LEU A 14 -5.41 -2.45 -23.97
C LEU A 14 -6.72 -2.13 -23.26
N ILE A 15 -7.54 -3.16 -23.01
CA ILE A 15 -8.49 -3.10 -21.90
C ILE A 15 -7.63 -3.30 -20.64
N GLY A 16 -6.99 -2.22 -20.21
CA GLY A 16 -6.30 -2.17 -18.93
C GLY A 16 -7.29 -2.60 -17.87
N CYS A 17 -7.07 -3.78 -17.29
CA CYS A 17 -7.83 -4.27 -16.17
C CYS A 17 -7.56 -3.34 -14.99
N GLN A 18 -8.36 -2.28 -14.84
CA GLN A 18 -8.23 -1.35 -13.71
C GLN A 18 -8.41 -2.17 -12.44
N SER A 19 -7.35 -2.25 -11.64
CA SER A 19 -7.45 -2.82 -10.30
C SER A 19 -8.42 -1.96 -9.53
N ASN A 20 -9.58 -2.50 -9.17
CA ASN A 20 -10.61 -1.76 -8.45
C ASN A 20 -10.28 -1.71 -6.94
N LEU A 21 -9.00 -1.52 -6.60
CA LEU A 21 -8.53 -1.37 -5.22
C LEU A 21 -8.74 0.07 -4.80
N LYS A 22 -9.58 0.29 -3.79
CA LYS A 22 -9.92 1.61 -3.28
C LYS A 22 -9.51 1.71 -1.82
N VAL A 23 -8.77 2.75 -1.45
CA VAL A 23 -8.52 3.09 -0.04
C VAL A 23 -9.79 3.70 0.55
N ILE A 24 -10.31 3.08 1.60
CA ILE A 24 -11.50 3.53 2.34
C ILE A 24 -11.09 4.38 3.54
N SER A 25 -10.04 3.96 4.24
CA SER A 25 -9.47 4.75 5.32
C SER A 25 -7.97 4.52 5.44
N ALA A 26 -7.25 5.56 5.85
CA ALA A 26 -5.85 5.51 6.19
C ALA A 26 -5.65 6.29 7.48
N LYS A 27 -5.21 5.60 8.53
CA LYS A 27 -5.01 6.17 9.86
C LYS A 27 -3.55 6.04 10.24
N ARG A 28 -3.03 7.06 10.91
CA ARG A 28 -1.69 7.10 11.48
C ARG A 28 -1.82 7.31 12.98
N LYS A 29 -1.18 6.45 13.76
CA LYS A 29 -1.14 6.55 15.23
C LYS A 29 0.32 6.55 15.69
N ILE A 30 0.69 7.55 16.47
CA ILE A 30 1.96 7.54 17.20
C ILE A 30 1.73 6.72 18.47
N MET A 31 2.63 5.77 18.73
CA MET A 31 2.59 4.88 19.88
C MET A 31 3.79 5.17 20.76
N TYR A 32 3.53 5.50 22.02
CA TYR A 32 4.56 5.64 23.04
C TYR A 32 4.69 4.30 23.77
N SER A 33 5.93 3.88 24.02
CA SER A 33 6.16 2.80 24.96
C SER A 33 5.93 3.34 26.37
N ASN A 34 5.44 2.49 27.27
CA ASN A 34 5.38 2.82 28.70
C ASN A 34 6.79 2.93 29.34
N VAL A 35 7.83 2.59 28.58
CA VAL A 35 9.24 2.78 28.96
C VAL A 35 9.71 4.15 28.50
N THR A 36 10.06 5.01 29.45
CA THR A 36 10.35 6.45 29.30
C THR A 36 11.48 6.80 28.31
N MET A 37 12.25 5.80 27.86
CA MET A 37 13.40 5.98 26.96
C MET A 37 13.22 5.34 25.58
N GLU A 38 12.11 4.66 25.31
CA GLU A 38 11.89 4.07 23.99
C GLU A 38 11.42 5.15 23.01
N LYS A 39 12.01 5.19 21.82
CA LYS A 39 11.54 6.09 20.76
C LYS A 39 10.08 5.76 20.41
N PRO A 40 9.25 6.77 20.10
CA PRO A 40 7.89 6.53 19.68
C PRO A 40 7.86 5.75 18.36
N HIS A 41 6.92 4.81 18.26
CA HIS A 41 6.67 4.03 17.04
C HIS A 41 5.48 4.62 16.29
N VAL A 42 5.38 4.37 14.98
CA VAL A 42 4.25 4.81 14.17
C VAL A 42 3.50 3.59 13.65
N LYS A 43 2.24 3.45 14.03
CA LYS A 43 1.32 2.45 13.48
C LYS A 43 0.50 3.08 12.35
N PHE A 44 0.49 2.41 11.20
CA PHE A 44 -0.41 2.73 10.10
C PHE A 44 -1.51 1.68 10.02
N ILE A 45 -2.75 2.13 9.85
CA ILE A 45 -3.91 1.25 9.66
C ILE A 45 -4.57 1.67 8.36
N VAL A 46 -4.52 0.80 7.36
CA VAL A 46 -5.05 1.07 6.03
C VAL A 46 -6.19 0.09 5.76
N THR A 47 -7.39 0.63 5.52
CA THR A 47 -8.55 -0.16 5.10
C THR A 47 -8.81 0.07 3.62
N MET A 48 -8.92 -1.02 2.86
CA MET A 48 -9.12 -1.02 1.42
C MET A 48 -10.29 -1.92 1.03
N GLU A 49 -10.90 -1.64 -0.11
CA GLU A 49 -11.88 -2.50 -0.76
C GLU A 49 -11.37 -2.92 -2.13
N ALA A 50 -11.58 -4.19 -2.47
CA ALA A 50 -11.25 -4.75 -3.76
C ALA A 50 -12.35 -5.68 -4.26
N ASN A 51 -12.49 -5.75 -5.59
CA ASN A 51 -13.39 -6.71 -6.24
C ASN A 51 -12.73 -8.10 -6.43
N GLU A 52 -11.40 -8.19 -6.26
CA GLU A 52 -10.61 -9.41 -6.43
C GLU A 52 -9.86 -9.76 -5.13
N THR A 53 -9.32 -10.99 -5.03
CA THR A 53 -8.41 -11.32 -3.92
C THR A 53 -7.10 -10.58 -4.12
N ILE A 54 -6.61 -9.92 -3.08
CA ILE A 54 -5.26 -9.35 -3.04
C ILE A 54 -4.42 -10.03 -1.96
N SER A 55 -3.11 -10.06 -2.16
CA SER A 55 -2.10 -10.38 -1.15
C SER A 55 -1.21 -9.16 -0.96
N ILE A 56 -0.94 -8.78 0.28
CA ILE A 56 -0.05 -7.66 0.59
C ILE A 56 1.36 -8.22 0.76
N ASP A 57 2.25 -7.86 -0.16
CA ASP A 57 3.59 -8.45 -0.22
C ASP A 57 4.58 -7.66 0.66
N SER A 58 4.53 -6.33 0.60
CA SER A 58 5.36 -5.45 1.43
C SER A 58 4.84 -4.02 1.44
N ALA A 59 5.39 -3.20 2.34
CA ALA A 59 5.15 -1.77 2.36
C ALA A 59 6.47 -1.00 2.38
N GLN A 60 6.43 0.26 1.93
CA GLN A 60 7.54 1.19 2.03
C GLN A 60 7.04 2.52 2.57
N ILE A 61 7.75 3.09 3.54
CA ILE A 61 7.49 4.43 4.08
C ILE A 61 8.69 5.32 3.79
N ILE A 62 8.43 6.58 3.43
CA ILE A 62 9.47 7.59 3.26
C ILE A 62 9.51 8.43 4.53
N ASP A 63 10.63 8.39 5.25
CA ASP A 63 10.88 9.23 6.40
C ASP A 63 12.26 9.89 6.25
N ASN A 64 12.33 11.21 6.44
CA ASN A 64 13.55 11.99 6.26
C ASN A 64 14.33 11.68 4.96
N ASN A 65 13.63 11.63 3.83
CA ASN A 65 14.15 11.27 2.50
C ASN A 65 14.76 9.86 2.39
N THR A 66 14.59 9.03 3.41
CA THR A 66 15.02 7.64 3.42
C THR A 66 13.79 6.74 3.29
N CYS A 67 13.90 5.71 2.46
CA CYS A 67 12.80 4.77 2.26
C CYS A 67 13.07 3.51 3.05
N TYR A 68 12.13 3.19 3.92
CA TYR A 68 12.21 2.04 4.80
C TYR A 68 11.23 0.98 4.33
N LYS A 69 11.70 -0.26 4.23
CA LYS A 69 10.83 -1.40 3.99
C LYS A 69 10.17 -1.78 5.31
N ILE A 70 8.85 -1.77 5.34
CA ILE A 70 8.04 -2.16 6.48
C ILE A 70 7.17 -3.36 6.09
N ASN A 71 7.20 -4.39 6.93
CA ASN A 71 6.39 -5.58 6.72
C ASN A 71 5.01 -5.41 7.40
N PRO A 72 3.94 -5.95 6.82
CA PRO A 72 2.65 -6.02 7.51
C PRO A 72 2.76 -6.80 8.81
N VAL A 73 2.26 -6.22 9.90
CA VAL A 73 2.11 -6.89 11.18
C VAL A 73 0.89 -7.79 11.15
N SER A 74 -0.18 -7.30 10.52
CA SER A 74 -1.41 -8.07 10.31
C SER A 74 -2.09 -7.63 9.02
N THR A 75 -2.82 -8.57 8.41
CA THR A 75 -3.74 -8.29 7.30
C THR A 75 -5.02 -9.07 7.58
N ILE A 76 -6.10 -8.34 7.85
CA ILE A 76 -7.41 -8.89 8.13
C ILE A 76 -8.25 -8.73 6.87
N SER A 77 -8.80 -9.83 6.36
CA SER A 77 -9.72 -9.81 5.22
C SER A 77 -11.13 -10.17 5.66
N GLU A 78 -12.08 -9.30 5.32
CA GLU A 78 -13.51 -9.53 5.51
C GLU A 78 -14.19 -9.59 4.15
N LYS A 79 -15.03 -10.59 3.93
CA LYS A 79 -15.77 -10.75 2.67
C LYS A 79 -17.19 -10.25 2.86
N THR A 80 -17.60 -9.28 2.05
CA THR A 80 -19.01 -8.91 1.87
C THR A 80 -19.57 -9.57 0.61
N ALA A 81 -20.88 -9.43 0.35
CA ALA A 81 -21.54 -10.06 -0.80
C ALA A 81 -20.97 -9.63 -2.16
N LEU A 82 -20.45 -8.40 -2.28
CA LEU A 82 -19.98 -7.82 -3.55
C LEU A 82 -18.49 -7.45 -3.55
N GLN A 83 -17.89 -7.21 -2.39
CA GLN A 83 -16.52 -6.71 -2.26
C GLN A 83 -15.78 -7.38 -1.11
N LYS A 84 -14.45 -7.40 -1.22
CA LYS A 84 -13.56 -7.82 -0.14
C LYS A 84 -12.96 -6.59 0.50
N ARG A 85 -13.06 -6.51 1.82
CA ARG A 85 -12.45 -5.46 2.63
C ARG A 85 -11.19 -6.01 3.27
N TYR A 86 -10.12 -5.23 3.20
CA TYR A 86 -8.81 -5.57 3.74
C TYR A 86 -8.37 -4.48 4.70
N THR A 87 -8.04 -4.84 5.93
CA THR A 87 -7.39 -3.94 6.89
C THR A 87 -5.96 -4.41 7.10
N VAL A 88 -5.02 -3.55 6.72
CA VAL A 88 -3.57 -3.78 6.83
C VAL A 88 -3.03 -2.93 7.96
N GLU A 89 -2.34 -3.57 8.89
CA GLU A 89 -1.63 -2.88 9.95
C GLU A 89 -0.12 -2.96 9.73
N LEU A 90 0.54 -1.81 9.76
CA LEU A 90 1.98 -1.68 9.61
C LEU A 90 2.54 -0.98 10.86
N LEU A 91 3.73 -1.37 11.29
CA LEU A 91 4.44 -0.75 12.39
C LEU A 91 5.81 -0.27 11.90
N PHE A 92 6.10 1.01 12.10
CA PHE A 92 7.37 1.64 11.79
C PHE A 92 8.05 2.10 13.09
N LYS A 93 9.28 1.64 13.30
CA LYS A 93 10.11 1.89 14.49
C LYS A 93 11.31 2.78 14.21
N GLY A 94 11.61 3.07 12.94
CA GLY A 94 12.73 3.90 12.52
C GLY A 94 14.08 3.18 12.49
N ASN A 95 14.07 1.84 12.53
CA ASN A 95 15.27 1.00 12.46
C ASN A 95 15.16 -0.13 11.42
N GLU A 96 14.18 -0.02 10.52
CA GLU A 96 13.93 -0.97 9.44
C GLU A 96 14.97 -0.90 8.32
N ASP A 97 14.96 -1.92 7.46
CA ASP A 97 15.83 -2.03 6.30
C ASP A 97 15.58 -0.86 5.32
N THR A 98 16.66 -0.19 4.92
CA THR A 98 16.61 0.90 3.94
C THR A 98 16.61 0.38 2.51
N VAL A 99 15.80 1.00 1.65
CA VAL A 99 15.74 0.71 0.21
C VAL A 99 16.69 1.65 -0.54
N ILE A 100 17.71 1.07 -1.19
CA ILE A 100 18.86 1.80 -1.79
C ILE A 100 18.45 2.69 -2.99
N ASN A 101 17.34 2.39 -3.66
CA ASN A 101 16.90 3.08 -4.89
C ASN A 101 15.51 3.69 -4.75
N CYS A 102 15.32 4.58 -3.79
CA CYS A 102 14.03 5.24 -3.62
C CYS A 102 13.88 6.46 -4.54
N ASN A 103 12.90 6.40 -5.44
CA ASN A 103 12.68 7.43 -6.46
C ASN A 103 11.65 8.51 -6.05
N SER A 104 11.31 8.58 -4.77
CA SER A 104 10.24 9.48 -4.26
C SER A 104 10.75 10.34 -3.12
N THR A 105 10.46 11.64 -3.18
CA THR A 105 10.93 12.66 -2.24
C THR A 105 9.86 13.10 -1.24
N LYS A 106 8.66 12.51 -1.29
CA LYS A 106 7.54 12.91 -0.42
C LYS A 106 7.60 12.20 0.93
N ASN A 107 8.17 12.85 1.93
CA ASN A 107 8.13 12.37 3.32
C ASN A 107 6.69 12.05 3.78
N GLY A 108 6.56 11.02 4.59
CA GLY A 108 5.28 10.51 5.12
C GLY A 108 4.45 9.71 4.11
N LYS A 109 4.92 9.53 2.87
CA LYS A 109 4.23 8.72 1.86
C LYS A 109 4.44 7.24 2.13
N LEU A 110 3.34 6.49 2.18
CA LEU A 110 3.31 5.04 2.29
C LEU A 110 2.98 4.42 0.93
N SER A 111 3.79 3.48 0.48
CA SER A 111 3.52 2.66 -0.70
C SER A 111 3.25 1.22 -0.26
N LEU A 112 2.08 0.69 -0.59
CA LEU A 112 1.72 -0.70 -0.36
C LEU A 112 1.88 -1.48 -1.66
N PHE A 113 2.76 -2.48 -1.65
CA PHE A 113 2.98 -3.40 -2.75
C PHE A 113 2.09 -4.62 -2.53
N TYR A 114 1.25 -4.90 -3.51
CA TYR A 114 0.28 -5.98 -3.43
C TYR A 114 0.22 -6.75 -4.74
N SER A 115 -0.10 -8.03 -4.63
CA SER A 115 -0.31 -8.91 -5.75
C SER A 115 -1.80 -9.23 -5.89
N THR A 116 -2.27 -9.26 -7.12
CA THR A 116 -3.52 -9.92 -7.50
C THR A 116 -3.17 -11.15 -8.34
N SER A 117 -4.16 -11.96 -8.73
CA SER A 117 -3.89 -13.20 -9.48
C SER A 117 -3.09 -12.98 -10.77
N ASN A 118 -3.10 -11.76 -11.31
CA ASN A 118 -2.58 -11.48 -12.65
C ASN A 118 -1.41 -10.49 -12.66
N ALA A 119 -1.11 -9.80 -11.55
CA ALA A 119 -0.06 -8.77 -11.52
C ALA A 119 0.35 -8.35 -10.11
N GLN A 120 1.59 -7.88 -9.99
CA GLN A 120 2.03 -7.04 -8.87
C GLN A 120 1.68 -5.58 -9.15
N LYS A 121 1.21 -4.88 -8.12
CA LYS A 121 0.70 -3.51 -8.18
C LYS A 121 1.16 -2.73 -6.95
N VAL A 122 1.09 -1.40 -7.04
CA VAL A 122 1.38 -0.51 -5.92
C VAL A 122 0.23 0.45 -5.71
N ILE A 123 -0.09 0.73 -4.45
CA ILE A 123 -0.99 1.82 -4.07
C ILE A 123 -0.27 2.78 -3.15
N GLU A 124 -0.39 4.07 -3.45
CA GLU A 124 0.30 5.14 -2.75
C GLU A 124 -0.66 5.91 -1.87
N ILE A 125 -0.29 6.10 -0.61
CA ILE A 125 -1.10 6.74 0.42
C ILE A 125 -0.28 7.87 1.02
N SER A 126 -0.77 9.09 0.86
CA SER A 126 -0.07 10.31 1.32
C SER A 126 -0.89 11.14 2.31
N SER A 127 -2.14 10.76 2.55
CA SER A 127 -3.04 11.42 3.50
C SER A 127 -3.47 10.42 4.56
N PHE A 128 -3.31 10.81 5.82
CA PHE A 128 -3.66 10.00 6.98
C PHE A 128 -4.45 10.81 7.97
N MET A 129 -5.49 10.19 8.54
CA MET A 129 -6.13 10.70 9.75
C MET A 129 -5.22 10.38 10.94
N ASN A 130 -4.80 11.41 11.68
CA ASN A 130 -4.04 11.21 12.90
C ASN A 130 -4.98 10.76 14.01
N LEU A 131 -4.65 9.64 14.65
CA LEU A 131 -5.33 9.19 15.86
C LEU A 131 -4.54 9.67 17.07
N SER A 132 -5.22 10.34 17.99
CA SER A 132 -4.70 10.66 19.31
C SER A 132 -4.76 9.43 20.22
N GLU A 133 -3.90 9.38 21.24
CA GLU A 133 -4.13 8.51 22.39
C GLU A 133 -5.40 8.98 23.11
N GLY A 134 -6.53 8.35 22.82
CA GLY A 134 -7.82 8.71 23.40
C GLY A 134 -9.03 8.26 22.58
N ASP A 135 -8.85 8.06 21.28
CA ASP A 135 -9.92 7.62 20.38
C ASP A 135 -10.11 6.10 20.52
N LYS A 136 -10.91 5.69 21.52
CA LYS A 136 -11.44 4.33 21.67
C LYS A 136 -12.76 4.19 20.94
#